data_AF-A0A177L9W0-F1
#
_entry.id   AF-A0A177L9W0-F1
#
_cell.length_a   1.000
_cell.length_b   1.000
_cell.length_c   1.000
_cell.angle_alpha   90.00
_cell.angle_beta   90.00
_cell.angle_gamma   90.00
#
_symmetry.space_group_name_H-M   'P 1'
#
loop_
_entity.id
_entity.type
_entity.pdbx_description
1 polymer ?
#
loop_
_entity_poly.entity_id
_entity_poly.type
_entity_poly.pdbx_seq_one_letter_code
_entity_poly.pdbx_strand_id
1 'polypeptide(L)'
;MISAFESYHYDKEIGLGVYDIHSPRVPMKEEIIQNISRALRVLDPKQFWVNPDCGLKTRKEEETIAALKVMVEAAKEVRQQLAAIV
;
A
#
# COMPACT_ATOMS: atom_id res chain seq x y z
N MET A 1 11.97 5.56 -7.00
CA MET A 1 11.50 4.19 -7.32
C MET A 1 10.18 4.22 -8.08
N ILE A 2 9.10 4.82 -7.56
CA ILE A 2 7.83 5.00 -8.30
C ILE A 2 8.01 5.72 -9.65
N SER A 3 8.87 6.75 -9.71
CA SER A 3 9.18 7.47 -10.94
C SER A 3 9.78 6.63 -12.07
N ALA A 4 10.32 5.43 -11.78
CA ALA A 4 10.81 4.54 -12.83
C ALA A 4 9.66 4.00 -13.71
N PHE A 5 8.47 3.84 -13.13
CA PHE A 5 7.28 3.38 -13.85
C PHE A 5 6.64 4.48 -14.72
N GLU A 6 7.04 5.74 -14.56
CA GLU A 6 6.62 6.83 -15.44
C GLU A 6 7.31 6.74 -16.81
N SER A 7 8.55 6.24 -16.84
CA SER A 7 9.37 6.17 -18.05
C SER A 7 9.39 4.77 -18.70
N TYR A 8 8.98 3.74 -17.97
CA TYR A 8 9.02 2.35 -18.42
C TYR A 8 7.68 1.66 -18.26
N HIS A 9 7.17 1.10 -19.36
CA HIS A 9 5.96 0.29 -19.31
C HIS A 9 6.25 -1.05 -18.64
N TYR A 10 5.57 -1.30 -17.52
CA TYR A 10 5.66 -2.55 -16.76
C TYR A 10 4.35 -3.33 -16.95
N ASP A 11 4.43 -4.55 -17.46
CA ASP A 11 3.28 -5.37 -17.86
C ASP A 11 2.85 -6.41 -16.82
N LYS A 12 3.59 -6.52 -15.71
CA LYS A 12 3.32 -7.48 -14.62
C LYS A 12 2.68 -6.81 -13.40
N GLU A 13 2.33 -7.63 -12.42
CA GLU A 13 1.88 -7.17 -11.11
C GLU A 13 3.08 -6.80 -10.22
N ILE A 14 2.89 -5.82 -9.34
CA ILE A 14 3.90 -5.34 -8.41
C ILE A 14 3.29 -4.97 -7.05
N GLY A 15 3.96 -5.41 -5.99
CA GLY A 15 3.69 -4.99 -4.63
C GLY A 15 4.63 -3.85 -4.21
N LEU A 16 4.08 -2.67 -3.93
CA LEU A 16 4.84 -1.57 -3.33
C LEU A 16 4.50 -1.50 -1.86
N GLY A 17 5.54 -1.50 -1.04
CA GLY A 17 5.43 -1.33 0.40
C GLY A 17 4.73 0.00 0.75
N VAL A 18 3.63 -0.09 1.52
CA VAL A 18 2.85 1.08 1.97
C VAL A 18 2.99 1.35 3.47
N TYR A 19 3.73 0.48 4.15
CA TYR A 19 3.87 0.43 5.61
C TYR A 19 5.33 0.08 5.97
N ASP A 20 6.00 1.01 6.64
CA ASP A 20 7.36 0.83 7.15
C ASP A 20 7.37 -0.09 8.38
N ILE A 21 7.86 -1.30 8.16
CA ILE A 21 7.98 -2.33 9.19
C ILE A 21 9.16 -2.11 10.14
N HIS A 22 10.03 -1.12 9.92
CA HIS A 22 11.16 -0.83 10.82
C HIS A 22 10.77 0.12 11.94
N SER A 23 9.65 0.83 11.80
CA SER A 23 9.03 1.61 12.87
C SER A 23 8.07 0.76 13.71
N PRO A 24 8.08 0.88 15.06
CA PRO A 24 7.07 0.26 15.92
C PRO A 24 5.71 1.01 15.88
N ARG A 25 5.64 2.14 15.18
CA ARG A 25 4.44 2.96 15.09
C ARG A 25 3.38 2.28 14.22
N VAL A 26 2.14 2.24 14.70
CA VAL A 26 0.99 1.92 13.86
C VAL A 26 0.73 3.11 12.91
N PRO A 27 0.74 2.91 11.59
CA PRO A 27 0.48 3.99 10.64
C PRO A 27 -0.96 4.48 10.76
N MET A 28 -1.19 5.76 10.43
CA MET A 28 -2.54 6.28 10.26
C MET A 28 -3.11 5.78 8.93
N LYS A 29 -4.44 5.63 8.87
CA LYS A 29 -5.13 5.15 7.66
C LYS A 29 -4.87 6.07 6.48
N GLU A 30 -4.88 7.37 6.71
CA GLU A 30 -4.68 8.41 5.70
C GLU A 30 -3.28 8.36 5.11
N GLU A 31 -2.25 8.01 5.90
CA GLU A 31 -0.88 7.82 5.41
C GLU A 31 -0.82 6.64 4.41
N ILE A 32 -1.49 5.52 4.72
CA ILE A 32 -1.56 4.37 3.82
C ILE A 32 -2.35 4.72 2.55
N ILE A 33 -3.48 5.42 2.67
CA ILE A 33 -4.26 5.88 1.50
C ILE A 33 -3.41 6.76 0.59
N GLN A 34 -2.62 7.68 1.16
CA GLN A 34 -1.71 8.53 0.39
C GLN A 34 -0.64 7.71 -0.35
N ASN A 35 -0.05 6.71 0.30
CA ASN A 35 0.94 5.82 -0.31
C ASN A 35 0.35 5.00 -1.47
N ILE A 36 -0.84 4.41 -1.26
CA ILE A 36 -1.60 3.70 -2.30
C ILE A 36 -1.91 4.65 -3.47
N SER A 37 -2.44 5.83 -3.18
CA SER A 37 -2.82 6.82 -4.21
C SER A 37 -1.62 7.27 -5.04
N ARG A 38 -0.44 7.38 -4.43
CA ARG A 38 0.80 7.71 -5.13
C ARG A 38 1.21 6.61 -6.12
N ALA A 39 1.06 5.34 -5.75
CA ALA A 39 1.34 4.21 -6.65
C ALA A 39 0.36 4.19 -7.83
N LEU A 40 -0.93 4.41 -7.57
CA LEU A 40 -1.99 4.40 -8.58
C LEU A 40 -1.92 5.56 -9.60
N ARG A 41 -1.06 6.56 -9.39
CA ARG A 41 -0.80 7.60 -10.40
C ARG A 41 0.00 7.08 -11.60
N VAL A 42 0.74 5.98 -11.41
CA VAL A 42 1.67 5.45 -12.42
C VAL A 42 1.45 3.98 -12.75
N LEU A 43 0.69 3.25 -11.93
CA LEU A 43 0.34 1.84 -12.14
C LEU A 43 -1.16 1.69 -12.39
N ASP A 44 -1.53 0.75 -13.26
CA ASP A 44 -2.92 0.31 -13.37
C ASP A 44 -3.35 -0.34 -12.03
N PRO A 45 -4.55 -0.02 -11.49
CA PRO A 45 -5.05 -0.64 -10.27
C PRO A 45 -5.02 -2.17 -10.25
N LYS A 46 -5.14 -2.83 -11.40
CA LYS A 46 -5.08 -4.29 -11.54
C LYS A 46 -3.67 -4.85 -11.38
N GLN A 47 -2.64 -4.03 -11.56
CA GLN A 47 -1.24 -4.43 -11.40
C GLN A 47 -0.72 -4.23 -9.98
N PHE A 48 -1.41 -3.43 -9.17
CA PHE A 48 -0.88 -2.98 -7.88
C PHE A 48 -1.36 -3.84 -6.69
N TRP A 49 -0.41 -4.37 -5.94
CA TRP A 49 -0.64 -5.04 -4.65
C TRP A 49 -0.26 -4.15 -3.46
N VAL A 50 -1.11 -4.16 -2.44
CA VAL A 50 -0.88 -3.46 -1.17
C VAL A 50 -0.27 -4.43 -0.16
N ASN A 51 0.97 -4.17 0.25
CA ASN A 51 1.70 -4.98 1.22
C ASN A 51 2.62 -4.14 2.12
N PRO A 52 3.14 -4.69 3.24
CA PRO A 52 4.19 -4.05 4.02
C PRO A 52 5.51 -3.98 3.25
N ASP A 53 6.44 -3.13 3.71
CA ASP A 53 7.77 -3.00 3.10
C ASP A 53 8.59 -4.30 3.10
N CYS A 54 8.47 -5.11 4.16
CA CYS A 54 9.20 -6.36 4.31
C CYS A 54 8.49 -7.31 5.28
N GLY A 55 9.16 -8.39 5.68
CA GLY A 55 8.67 -9.33 6.68
C GLY A 55 8.52 -8.71 8.07
N LEU A 56 7.62 -9.28 8.87
CA LEU A 56 7.20 -8.74 10.16
C LEU A 56 7.90 -9.40 11.36
N LYS A 57 8.95 -10.20 11.13
CA LYS A 57 9.64 -10.98 12.18
C LYS A 57 10.16 -10.13 13.34
N THR A 58 10.50 -8.87 13.08
CA THR A 58 11.05 -7.93 14.08
C THR A 58 9.97 -7.12 14.81
N ARG A 59 8.69 -7.29 14.45
CA ARG A 59 7.56 -6.59 15.05
C ARG A 59 6.89 -7.45 16.12
N LYS A 60 6.23 -6.80 17.08
CA LYS A 60 5.35 -7.45 18.06
C LYS A 60 4.00 -7.76 17.42
N GLU A 61 3.31 -8.75 17.95
CA GLU A 61 2.03 -9.21 17.39
C GLU A 61 0.94 -8.13 17.49
N GLU A 62 0.82 -7.45 18.63
CA GLU A 62 -0.19 -6.40 18.85
C GLU A 62 -0.06 -5.24 17.85
N GLU A 63 1.16 -4.70 17.68
CA GLU A 63 1.43 -3.63 16.71
C GLU A 63 1.23 -4.09 15.27
N THR A 64 1.59 -5.35 14.97
CA THR A 64 1.42 -5.96 13.65
C THR A 64 -0.05 -6.07 13.26
N ILE A 65 -0.88 -6.63 14.15
CA ILE A 65 -2.31 -6.79 13.90
C ILE A 65 -2.97 -5.41 13.73
N ALA A 66 -2.60 -4.43 14.56
CA ALA A 66 -3.12 -3.08 14.44
C ALA A 66 -2.75 -2.43 13.09
N ALA A 67 -1.48 -2.49 12.70
CA ALA A 67 -1.01 -1.94 11.42
C ALA A 67 -1.66 -2.62 10.20
N LEU A 68 -1.79 -3.95 10.22
CA LEU A 68 -2.41 -4.69 9.12
C LEU A 68 -3.91 -4.41 9.00
N LYS A 69 -4.63 -4.21 10.12
CA LYS A 69 -6.04 -3.78 10.08
C LYS A 69 -6.18 -2.44 9.37
N VAL A 70 -5.37 -1.45 9.75
CA VAL A 70 -5.36 -0.13 9.11
C VAL A 70 -5.05 -0.24 7.62
N MET A 71 -4.06 -1.06 7.24
CA MET A 71 -3.69 -1.29 5.84
C MET A 71 -4.83 -1.89 5.01
N VAL A 72 -5.53 -2.89 5.55
CA VAL A 72 -6.66 -3.53 4.87
C VAL A 72 -7.85 -2.57 4.75
N GLU A 73 -8.13 -1.76 5.78
CA GLU A 73 -9.18 -0.74 5.75
C GLU A 73 -8.90 0.33 4.70
N ALA A 74 -7.67 0.87 4.65
CA ALA A 74 -7.25 1.81 3.62
C ALA A 74 -7.41 1.23 2.21
N ALA A 75 -6.99 -0.02 2.00
CA ALA A 75 -7.13 -0.69 0.70
C ALA A 75 -8.60 -0.89 0.30
N LYS A 76 -9.49 -1.21 1.25
CA LYS A 76 -10.95 -1.31 0.99
C LYS A 76 -11.53 0.04 0.60
N GLU A 77 -11.15 1.11 1.29
CA GLU A 77 -11.62 2.46 1.01
C GLU A 77 -11.21 2.92 -0.38
N VAL A 78 -9.94 2.72 -0.77
CA VAL A 78 -9.48 3.07 -2.11
C VAL A 78 -10.18 2.25 -3.20
N ARG A 79 -10.44 0.96 -2.96
CA ARG A 79 -11.22 0.14 -3.91
C ARG A 79 -12.64 0.67 -4.11
N GLN A 80 -13.29 1.15 -3.05
CA GLN A 80 -14.61 1.77 -3.15
C GLN A 80 -14.55 3.08 -3.94
N GLN A 81 -13.54 3.91 -3.70
CA GLN A 81 -13.34 5.15 -4.45
C GLN A 81 -13.13 4.88 -5.95
N LEU A 82 -12.30 3.89 -6.30
CA LEU A 82 -12.09 3.49 -7.69
C LEU A 82 -13.37 2.96 -8.35
N ALA A 83 -14.16 2.17 -7.63
CA ALA A 83 -15.42 1.63 -8.14
C ALA A 83 -16.49 2.71 -8.36
N ALA A 84 -16.46 3.81 -7.59
CA ALA A 84 -17.39 4.93 -7.74
C ALA A 84 -17.05 5.87 -8.91
N ILE A 85 -15.87 5.73 -9.51
CA ILE A 85 -15.40 6.53 -10.65
C ILE A 85 -15.72 5.84 -12.00
N VAL A 86 -16.11 4.56 -11.96
CA VAL A 86 -16.54 3.75 -13.12
C VAL A 86 -18.05 3.84 -13.28
#